data_AF-A0A1A8IGA5-F1
#
_entry.id   AF-A0A1A8IGA5-F1
#
_cell.length_a   1.000
_cell.length_b   1.000
_cell.length_c   1.000
_cell.angle_alpha   90.00
_cell.angle_beta   90.00
_cell.angle_gamma   90.00
#
_symmetry.space_group_name_H-M   'P 1'
#
loop_
_entity.id
_entity.type
_entity.pdbx_description
1 polymer ?
#
loop_
_entity_poly.entity_id
_entity_poly.type
_entity_poly.pdbx_seq_one_letter_code
_entity_poly.pdbx_strand_id
1 'polypeptide(L)'
;CDHIGHLVTNCVCPLAPNRPPGNVSWKTEGSVVMMRWDPVVAMHNESAVLGYKVLYKHNHETALKLVDKTKSSVTLPLPNDSGYVVLEIRSWGEGGDGPAHEIIVSQDPGTAMMVQKDASSHLSPLYLHTGLVLFFRALLSDL
;
A
#
# COMPACT_ATOMS: atom_id res chain seq x y z
N CYS A 1 -10.39 8.58 -25.05
CA CYS A 1 -9.64 8.64 -26.33
C CYS A 1 -10.57 8.21 -27.45
N ASP A 2 -11.31 9.14 -28.05
CA ASP A 2 -12.09 8.86 -29.26
C ASP A 2 -11.30 9.30 -30.49
N HIS A 3 -11.38 8.47 -31.54
CA HIS A 3 -10.68 8.65 -32.80
C HIS A 3 -11.59 9.39 -33.79
N ILE A 4 -11.46 10.72 -33.86
CA ILE A 4 -11.93 11.49 -35.02
C ILE A 4 -10.89 12.57 -35.35
N GLY A 5 -10.29 12.45 -36.54
CA GLY A 5 -9.74 13.56 -37.30
C GLY A 5 -8.39 14.13 -36.86
N HIS A 6 -7.35 13.78 -37.62
CA HIS A 6 -6.28 14.71 -38.05
C HIS A 6 -5.86 15.82 -37.06
N LEU A 7 -5.37 15.42 -35.89
CA LEU A 7 -4.35 16.10 -35.11
C LEU A 7 -3.78 15.00 -34.22
N VAL A 8 -2.57 14.53 -34.51
CA VAL A 8 -1.82 13.70 -33.56
C VAL A 8 -1.33 14.64 -32.47
N THR A 9 -2.26 15.18 -31.68
CA THR A 9 -1.92 15.76 -30.39
C THR A 9 -1.40 14.57 -29.59
N ASN A 10 -0.16 14.62 -29.14
CA ASN A 10 0.41 13.62 -28.24
C ASN A 10 -0.56 13.43 -27.07
N CYS A 11 -1.42 12.41 -27.13
CA CYS A 11 -2.29 12.03 -26.02
C CYS A 11 -1.40 11.39 -24.96
N VAL A 12 -0.70 12.25 -24.20
CA VAL A 12 -0.05 11.80 -22.97
C VAL A 12 -1.18 11.51 -22.01
N CYS A 13 -1.51 10.23 -21.86
CA CYS A 13 -2.39 9.80 -20.79
C CYS A 13 -1.75 10.25 -19.47
N PRO A 14 -2.47 10.99 -18.61
CA PRO A 14 -1.92 11.46 -17.36
C PRO A 14 -1.47 10.28 -16.49
N LEU A 15 -0.40 10.46 -15.70
CA LEU A 15 0.19 9.35 -14.92
C LEU A 15 -0.74 8.85 -13.82
N ALA A 16 -0.55 7.61 -13.37
CA ALA A 16 -1.18 7.15 -12.13
C ALA A 16 -0.71 7.99 -10.93
N PRO A 17 -1.53 8.15 -9.87
CA PRO A 17 -1.07 8.73 -8.62
C PRO A 17 0.15 7.97 -8.09
N ASN A 18 1.29 8.62 -7.86
CA ASN A 18 2.55 7.94 -7.55
C ASN A 18 2.85 7.79 -6.06
N ARG A 19 1.93 8.22 -5.19
CA ARG A 19 2.05 8.13 -3.73
C ARG A 19 0.96 7.23 -3.15
N PRO A 20 1.27 6.39 -2.16
CA PRO A 20 0.24 5.65 -1.45
C PRO A 20 -0.57 6.61 -0.57
N PRO A 21 -1.79 6.24 -0.16
CA PRO A 21 -2.50 6.98 0.88
C PRO A 21 -1.63 7.13 2.13
N GLY A 22 -1.54 8.35 2.66
CA GLY A 22 -0.77 8.67 3.85
C GLY A 22 -1.56 8.46 5.13
N ASN A 23 -0.87 8.47 6.27
CA ASN A 23 -1.48 8.44 7.61
C ASN A 23 -2.55 7.33 7.76
N VAL A 24 -2.26 6.16 7.19
CA VAL A 24 -3.16 5.01 7.26
C VAL A 24 -3.21 4.54 8.71
N SER A 25 -4.41 4.58 9.28
CA SER A 25 -4.69 4.15 10.65
C SER A 25 -5.89 3.23 10.67
N TRP A 26 -5.95 2.37 11.67
CA TRP A 26 -7.03 1.42 11.82
C TRP A 26 -7.35 1.20 13.29
N LYS A 27 -8.62 0.87 13.55
CA LYS A 27 -9.08 0.40 14.86
C LYS A 27 -10.04 -0.78 14.68
N THR A 28 -10.04 -1.67 15.65
CA THR A 28 -10.97 -2.80 15.70
C THR A 28 -12.07 -2.54 16.71
N GLU A 29 -13.28 -2.98 16.41
CA GLU A 29 -14.45 -2.82 17.26
C GLU A 29 -15.37 -4.03 17.08
N GLY A 30 -15.29 -4.99 18.01
CA GLY A 30 -15.97 -6.27 17.85
C GLY A 30 -15.43 -7.03 16.63
N SER A 31 -16.32 -7.42 15.71
CA SER A 31 -15.99 -8.17 14.49
C SER A 31 -15.80 -7.27 13.26
N VAL A 32 -15.36 -6.02 13.46
CA VAL A 32 -15.06 -5.10 12.35
C VAL A 32 -13.76 -4.36 12.56
N VAL A 33 -13.12 -4.02 11.45
CA VAL A 33 -12.00 -3.08 11.38
C VAL A 33 -12.44 -1.81 10.65
N MET A 34 -12.17 -0.66 11.25
CA MET A 34 -12.34 0.66 10.65
C MET A 34 -10.98 1.21 10.25
N MET A 35 -10.70 1.28 8.95
CA MET A 35 -9.49 1.86 8.39
C MET A 35 -9.75 3.30 7.93
N ARG A 36 -8.80 4.20 8.17
CA ARG A 36 -8.82 5.62 7.78
C ARG A 36 -7.48 5.99 7.14
N TRP A 37 -7.49 6.99 6.27
CA TRP A 37 -6.29 7.47 5.56
C TRP A 37 -6.44 8.95 5.21
N ASP A 38 -5.33 9.61 4.90
CA ASP A 38 -5.35 10.97 4.37
C ASP A 38 -5.70 10.95 2.87
N PRO A 39 -6.54 11.90 2.38
CA PRO A 39 -6.84 12.00 0.96
C PRO A 39 -5.60 12.17 0.09
N VAL A 40 -5.56 11.50 -1.07
CA VAL A 40 -4.45 11.62 -2.01
C VAL A 40 -4.79 12.76 -2.96
N VAL A 41 -3.91 13.76 -3.03
CA VAL A 41 -4.01 14.88 -3.96
C VAL A 41 -3.07 14.63 -5.13
N ALA A 42 -3.61 14.59 -6.34
CA ALA A 42 -2.83 14.42 -7.57
C ALA A 42 -1.90 15.61 -7.82
N MET A 43 -0.68 15.34 -8.27
CA MET A 43 0.24 16.35 -8.79
C MET A 43 -0.17 16.81 -10.19
N HIS A 44 0.43 17.91 -10.67
CA HIS A 44 0.10 18.49 -11.98
C HIS A 44 0.32 17.55 -13.18
N ASN A 45 1.15 16.52 -13.03
CA ASN A 45 1.50 15.52 -14.04
C ASN A 45 0.78 14.17 -13.82
N GLU A 46 -0.03 14.07 -12.77
CA GLU A 46 -0.80 12.89 -12.42
C GLU A 46 -2.27 13.09 -12.83
N SER A 47 -2.95 11.98 -13.08
CA SER A 47 -4.39 11.95 -13.28
C SER A 47 -5.11 12.29 -11.99
N ALA A 48 -6.29 12.90 -12.11
CA ALA A 48 -7.15 13.13 -10.96
C ALA A 48 -7.48 11.80 -10.26
N VAL A 49 -7.41 11.80 -8.94
CA VAL A 49 -7.83 10.64 -8.14
C VAL A 49 -9.33 10.47 -8.29
N LEU A 50 -9.75 9.29 -8.76
CA LEU A 50 -11.15 8.89 -8.90
C LEU A 50 -11.66 8.16 -7.67
N GLY A 51 -10.77 7.47 -6.95
CA GLY A 51 -11.10 6.86 -5.67
C GLY A 51 -9.99 5.95 -5.16
N TYR A 52 -10.39 4.99 -4.34
CA TYR A 52 -9.50 4.02 -3.70
C TYR A 52 -9.95 2.59 -3.98
N LYS A 53 -8.96 1.72 -4.14
CA LYS A 53 -9.12 0.28 -4.17
C LYS A 53 -8.60 -0.27 -2.85
N VAL A 54 -9.46 -0.94 -2.11
CA VAL A 54 -9.11 -1.63 -0.87
C VAL A 54 -9.21 -3.13 -1.13
N LEU A 55 -8.07 -3.81 -1.17
CA LEU A 55 -8.02 -5.28 -1.21
C LEU A 55 -8.04 -5.80 0.22
N TYR A 56 -8.99 -6.66 0.50
CA TYR A 56 -9.14 -7.41 1.74
C TYR A 56 -8.72 -8.85 1.48
N LYS A 57 -7.71 -9.34 2.19
CA LYS A 57 -7.25 -10.72 2.11
C LYS A 57 -7.45 -11.40 3.46
N HIS A 58 -8.14 -12.52 3.44
CA HIS A 58 -8.36 -13.36 4.60
C HIS A 58 -8.34 -14.83 4.19
N ASN A 59 -7.51 -15.63 4.85
CA ASN A 59 -7.25 -17.01 4.46
C ASN A 59 -6.85 -17.13 2.98
N HIS A 60 -7.65 -17.83 2.17
CA HIS A 60 -7.44 -18.00 0.72
C HIS A 60 -8.33 -17.11 -0.13
N GLU A 61 -9.08 -16.20 0.49
CA GLU A 61 -10.01 -15.30 -0.19
C GLU A 61 -9.44 -13.90 -0.30
N THR A 62 -9.69 -13.26 -1.46
CA THR A 62 -9.36 -11.86 -1.70
C THR A 62 -10.60 -11.15 -2.23
N ALA A 63 -10.97 -10.04 -1.59
CA ALA A 63 -12.10 -9.19 -1.99
C ALA A 63 -11.61 -7.78 -2.30
N LEU A 64 -12.13 -7.18 -3.37
CA LEU A 64 -11.86 -5.78 -3.73
C LEU A 64 -13.05 -4.91 -3.37
N LYS A 65 -12.79 -3.82 -2.64
CA LYS A 65 -13.77 -2.77 -2.34
C LYS A 65 -13.34 -1.46 -2.98
N LEU A 66 -14.23 -0.91 -3.81
CA LEU A 66 -14.07 0.44 -4.37
C LEU A 66 -14.66 1.47 -3.42
N VAL A 67 -13.88 2.52 -3.14
CA VAL A 67 -14.27 3.64 -2.28
C VAL A 67 -14.14 4.93 -3.08
N ASP A 68 -15.18 5.76 -3.04
CA ASP A 68 -15.19 7.06 -3.72
C ASP A 68 -14.14 8.01 -3.13
N LYS A 69 -13.55 8.90 -3.96
CA LYS A 69 -12.53 9.87 -3.54
C LYS A 69 -12.96 10.81 -2.40
N THR A 70 -14.26 11.04 -2.24
CA THR A 70 -14.83 11.88 -1.17
C THR A 70 -14.75 11.22 0.21
N LYS A 71 -14.47 9.92 0.27
CA LYS A 71 -14.35 9.16 1.50
C LYS A 71 -12.88 8.86 1.81
N SER A 72 -12.54 9.01 3.08
CA SER A 72 -11.22 8.74 3.65
C SER A 72 -11.24 7.62 4.69
N SER A 73 -12.27 6.78 4.65
CA SER A 73 -12.42 5.66 5.58
C SER A 73 -13.25 4.52 5.01
N VAL A 74 -13.03 3.33 5.56
CA VAL A 74 -13.80 2.13 5.24
C VAL A 74 -13.93 1.23 6.46
N THR A 75 -15.10 0.61 6.61
CA THR A 75 -15.33 -0.48 7.56
C THR A 75 -15.37 -1.80 6.81
N LEU A 76 -14.66 -2.80 7.33
CA LEU A 76 -14.54 -4.15 6.79
C LEU A 76 -14.78 -5.18 7.91
N PRO A 77 -15.27 -6.38 7.56
CA PRO A 77 -15.38 -7.46 8.54
C PRO A 77 -13.99 -7.82 9.07
N LEU A 78 -13.91 -8.07 10.37
CA LEU A 78 -12.76 -8.67 11.03
C LEU A 78 -13.22 -10.02 11.61
N PRO A 79 -12.76 -11.14 11.05
CA PRO A 79 -13.10 -12.48 11.52
C PRO A 79 -12.68 -12.69 12.97
N ASN A 80 -13.47 -13.51 13.69
CA ASN A 80 -13.25 -13.80 15.11
C ASN A 80 -12.47 -15.11 15.36
N ASP A 81 -12.18 -15.86 14.31
CA ASP A 81 -11.18 -16.90 14.35
C ASP A 81 -9.81 -16.21 14.49
N SER A 82 -8.89 -16.84 15.21
CA SER A 82 -7.61 -16.28 15.69
C SER A 82 -6.58 -15.95 14.58
N GLY A 83 -7.06 -15.60 13.40
CA GLY A 83 -6.32 -15.15 12.25
C GLY A 83 -6.15 -13.63 12.20
N TYR A 84 -5.38 -13.22 11.20
CA TYR A 84 -5.17 -11.83 10.81
C TYR A 84 -5.80 -11.61 9.44
N VAL A 85 -6.14 -10.36 9.13
CA VAL A 85 -6.49 -9.94 7.77
C VAL A 85 -5.40 -9.02 7.23
N VAL A 86 -5.15 -9.10 5.93
CA VAL A 86 -4.25 -8.16 5.24
C VAL A 86 -5.11 -7.21 4.43
N LEU A 87 -4.94 -5.90 4.67
CA LEU A 87 -5.59 -4.85 3.93
C LEU A 87 -4.54 -4.12 3.09
N GLU A 88 -4.77 -4.02 1.79
CA GLU A 88 -4.00 -3.15 0.93
C GLU A 88 -4.88 -2.02 0.40
N ILE A 89 -4.45 -0.79 0.56
CA ILE A 89 -5.13 0.38 0.00
C ILE A 89 -4.25 1.09 -1.02
N ARG A 90 -4.82 1.44 -2.16
CA ARG A 90 -4.19 2.27 -3.19
C ARG A 90 -5.19 3.26 -3.78
N SER A 91 -4.74 4.44 -4.18
CA SER A 91 -5.53 5.36 -5.00
C SER A 91 -5.54 4.90 -6.46
N TRP A 92 -6.59 5.25 -7.20
CA TRP A 92 -6.65 5.03 -8.65
C TRP A 92 -7.22 6.25 -9.37
N GLY A 93 -6.82 6.42 -10.63
CA GLY A 93 -7.27 7.48 -11.54
C GLY A 93 -7.27 7.00 -12.98
N GLU A 94 -7.51 7.91 -13.93
CA GLU A 94 -7.47 7.59 -15.37
C GLU A 94 -6.11 7.05 -15.82
N GLY A 95 -5.03 7.46 -15.13
CA GLY A 95 -3.67 6.97 -15.37
C GLY A 95 -3.38 5.58 -14.82
N GLY A 96 -4.33 4.97 -14.09
CA GLY A 96 -4.20 3.65 -13.49
C GLY A 96 -4.12 3.66 -11.96
N ASP A 97 -3.58 2.56 -11.43
CA ASP A 97 -3.45 2.33 -9.99
C ASP A 97 -2.13 2.88 -9.46
N GLY A 98 -2.22 3.61 -8.35
CA GLY A 98 -1.05 4.04 -7.59
C GLY A 98 -0.44 2.92 -6.75
N PRO A 99 0.68 3.21 -6.06
CA PRO A 99 1.31 2.25 -5.15
C PRO A 99 0.38 1.91 -3.97
N ALA A 100 0.51 0.69 -3.47
CA ALA A 100 -0.28 0.18 -2.36
C ALA A 100 0.38 0.48 -1.00
N HIS A 101 -0.46 0.71 0.00
CA HIS A 101 -0.10 0.68 1.41
C HIS A 101 -0.72 -0.58 2.04
N GLU A 102 0.09 -1.43 2.63
CA GLU A 102 -0.34 -2.69 3.26
C GLU A 102 -0.38 -2.55 4.78
N ILE A 103 -1.42 -3.09 5.40
CA ILE A 103 -1.53 -3.25 6.86
C ILE A 103 -2.01 -4.67 7.19
N ILE A 104 -1.50 -5.20 8.30
CA ILE A 104 -1.94 -6.48 8.88
C ILE A 104 -2.73 -6.15 10.15
N VAL A 105 -3.93 -6.70 10.25
CA VAL A 105 -4.85 -6.46 11.37
C VAL A 105 -5.13 -7.79 12.05
N SER A 106 -4.68 -7.93 13.30
CA SER A 106 -5.04 -9.06 14.17
C SER A 106 -6.23 -8.71 15.07
N GLN A 107 -6.94 -9.74 15.54
CA GLN A 107 -8.09 -9.59 16.42
C GLN A 107 -7.71 -9.41 17.91
N ASP A 108 -6.42 -9.20 18.23
CA ASP A 108 -5.93 -9.29 19.60
C ASP A 108 -6.77 -8.43 20.57
N PRO A 109 -7.33 -9.03 21.64
CA PRO A 109 -8.31 -8.37 22.53
C PRO A 109 -7.71 -7.25 23.40
N GLY A 110 -6.47 -6.85 23.16
CA GLY A 110 -5.78 -5.78 23.86
C GLY A 110 -5.04 -4.87 22.89
N THR A 111 -5.66 -3.75 22.51
CA THR A 111 -4.99 -2.54 21.98
C THR A 111 -4.18 -2.74 20.71
N ALA A 112 -4.82 -2.53 19.55
CA ALA A 112 -4.08 -2.29 18.32
C ALA A 112 -4.39 -0.87 17.80
N MET A 113 -3.56 0.08 18.20
CA MET A 113 -3.49 1.43 17.66
C MET A 113 -2.07 1.60 17.11
N MET A 114 -1.88 1.34 15.82
CA MET A 114 -0.61 1.58 15.13
C MET A 114 -0.69 2.92 14.39
N VAL A 115 0.16 3.88 14.77
CA VAL A 115 0.40 5.11 14.01
C VAL A 115 1.74 4.92 13.29
N GLN A 116 1.72 4.79 11.96
CA GLN A 116 2.95 4.85 11.20
C GLN A 116 3.44 6.31 11.18
N LYS A 117 4.58 6.54 11.83
CA LYS A 117 5.32 7.79 11.71
C LYS A 117 6.27 7.61 10.53
N ASP A 118 6.14 8.45 9.50
CA ASP A 118 7.01 8.39 8.32
C ASP A 118 8.48 8.51 8.74
N ALA A 119 9.21 7.40 8.67
CA ALA A 119 10.65 7.43 8.58
C ALA A 119 10.99 7.63 7.11
N SER A 120 11.31 8.88 6.75
CA SER A 120 11.92 9.23 5.47
C SER A 120 13.04 8.24 5.16
N SER A 121 12.87 7.50 4.07
CA SER A 121 13.84 6.54 3.54
C SER A 121 15.21 7.18 3.33
N HIS A 122 16.26 6.53 3.82
CA HIS A 122 17.59 6.65 3.20
C HIS A 122 18.35 5.31 3.31
N LEU A 123 18.38 4.61 2.17
CA LEU A 123 19.45 3.73 1.66
C LEU A 123 19.54 2.26 2.14
N SER A 124 19.04 1.39 1.26
CA SER A 124 19.69 0.21 0.62
C SER A 124 20.49 -0.82 1.46
N PRO A 125 20.21 -2.13 1.30
CA PRO A 125 20.97 -3.20 1.96
C PRO A 125 22.20 -3.60 1.13
N LEU A 126 23.38 -3.26 1.61
CA LEU A 126 24.64 -3.91 1.17
C LEU A 126 25.42 -4.36 2.40
N TYR A 127 24.93 -5.39 3.06
CA TYR A 127 25.73 -6.14 4.04
C TYR A 127 25.49 -7.64 3.90
N LEU A 128 25.96 -8.19 2.78
CA LEU A 128 26.10 -9.65 2.62
C LEU A 128 27.42 -10.06 1.96
N HIS A 129 28.38 -9.15 1.80
CA HIS A 129 29.67 -9.46 1.18
C HIS A 129 30.89 -9.39 2.13
N THR A 130 30.75 -8.89 3.35
CA THR A 130 31.89 -8.85 4.30
C THR A 130 32.05 -10.14 5.11
N GLY A 131 31.01 -10.97 5.23
CA GLY A 131 31.08 -12.25 5.94
C GLY A 131 31.77 -13.38 5.15
N LEU A 132 31.57 -13.42 3.83
CA LEU A 132 32.14 -14.49 2.99
C LEU A 132 33.66 -14.33 2.81
N VAL A 133 34.16 -13.09 2.71
CA VAL A 133 35.61 -12.82 2.53
C VAL A 133 36.41 -13.15 3.79
N LEU A 134 35.82 -13.02 4.98
CA LEU A 134 36.49 -13.40 6.23
C LEU A 134 36.49 -14.92 6.46
N PHE A 135 35.46 -15.64 6.00
CA PHE A 135 35.45 -17.10 6.05
C PHE A 135 36.51 -17.73 5.14
N PHE A 136 36.72 -17.18 3.94
CA PHE A 136 37.79 -17.65 3.05
C PHE A 136 39.20 -17.31 3.53
N ARG A 137 39.39 -16.25 4.35
CA ARG A 137 40.70 -15.96 4.95
C ARG A 137 41.03 -16.83 6.17
N ALA A 138 40.04 -17.33 6.91
CA ALA A 138 40.30 -18.25 8.01
C ALA A 138 40.67 -19.67 7.51
N LEU A 139 40.04 -20.15 6.42
CA LEU A 139 40.29 -21.51 5.91
C LEU A 139 41.66 -21.69 5.20
N LEU A 140 42.33 -20.60 4.80
CA LEU A 140 43.68 -20.67 4.22
C LEU A 140 44.82 -20.46 5.25
N SER A 141 44.49 -20.27 6.53
CA SER A 141 45.47 -20.10 7.61
C SER A 141 45.72 -21.41 8.39
N ASP A 142 44.94 -22.46 8.13
CA ASP A 142 45.02 -23.78 8.76
C ASP A 142 45.31 -24.89 7.72
N LEU A 143 46.19 -24.61 6.74
CA LEU A 143 46.85 -25.62 5.91
C LEU A 143 48.37 -25.41 5.92
#